data_AF-A0A1A8Y2K2-F1
#
_entry.id   AF-A0A1A8Y2K2-F1
#
_cell.length_a   1.000
_cell.length_b   1.000
_cell.length_c   1.000
_cell.angle_alpha   90.00
_cell.angle_beta   90.00
_cell.angle_gamma   90.00
#
_symmetry.space_group_name_H-M   'P 1'
#
loop_
_entity.id
_entity.type
_entity.pdbx_description
1 polymer ?
#
loop_
_entity_poly.entity_id
_entity_poly.type
_entity_poly.pdbx_seq_one_letter_code
_entity_poly.pdbx_strand_id
1 'polypeptide(L)'
;MRVSGQSVPYFSRCVLAGLLAIASTSAHAEQVVCHYTYGGETKRLVADPASSPYAIKGIQIGSYFRFRVVFTDKPADIASISIYTYADLDEGPVLIHQAIYPYPPTRSSDSRYGFSGLHFVYEPVRDGELQYWCAMTNPESSAPAGRPAASTVR
;
A
#
# COMPACT_ATOMS: atom_id res chain seq x y z
N MET A 1 84.52 20.31 -0.69
CA MET A 1 84.51 19.09 0.16
C MET A 1 83.25 19.11 1.00
N ARG A 2 82.40 18.06 0.91
CA ARG A 2 81.34 17.54 1.82
C ARG A 2 80.44 18.54 2.59
N VAL A 3 79.14 18.35 2.85
CA VAL A 3 78.16 17.26 2.66
C VAL A 3 76.79 17.85 3.01
N SER A 4 75.77 17.43 2.25
CA SER A 4 74.38 17.11 2.63
C SER A 4 73.69 17.83 3.81
N GLY A 5 72.56 18.47 3.51
CA GLY A 5 71.45 18.69 4.44
C GLY A 5 70.13 18.37 3.73
N GLN A 6 69.48 17.29 4.15
CA GLN A 6 68.14 16.85 3.71
C GLN A 6 67.05 17.55 4.52
N SER A 7 65.91 17.88 3.92
CA SER A 7 64.61 17.91 4.61
C SER A 7 63.41 17.92 3.64
N VAL A 8 62.78 16.74 3.55
CA VAL A 8 61.34 16.40 3.43
C VAL A 8 60.45 17.12 2.38
N PRO A 9 59.88 16.41 1.40
CA PRO A 9 58.85 16.95 0.52
C PRO A 9 57.49 17.09 1.21
N TYR A 10 56.86 18.26 1.00
CA TYR A 10 55.52 18.63 1.42
C TYR A 10 54.49 17.59 0.96
N PHE A 11 53.95 16.85 1.93
CA PHE A 11 52.90 15.87 1.73
C PHE A 11 51.57 16.56 1.44
N SER A 12 50.99 16.20 0.28
CA SER A 12 49.59 15.82 0.11
C SER A 12 48.55 16.63 0.87
N ARG A 13 48.00 17.68 0.23
CA ARG A 13 46.70 18.27 0.59
C ARG A 13 46.07 18.94 -0.63
N CYS A 14 45.32 18.21 -1.45
CA CYS A 14 44.30 18.85 -2.31
C CYS A 14 43.26 17.91 -2.94
N VAL A 15 43.08 16.68 -2.46
CA VAL A 15 42.04 15.80 -3.03
C VAL A 15 41.29 15.11 -1.90
N LEU A 16 40.13 15.66 -1.52
CA LEU A 16 38.89 14.94 -1.15
C LEU A 16 37.87 15.96 -0.59
N ALA A 17 37.22 16.71 -1.47
CA ALA A 17 35.95 17.36 -1.19
C ALA A 17 34.86 16.63 -2.01
N GLY A 18 34.59 15.39 -1.64
CA GLY A 18 33.57 14.53 -2.24
C GLY A 18 32.68 13.95 -1.15
N LEU A 19 32.00 14.82 -0.40
CA LEU A 19 31.07 14.41 0.65
C LEU A 19 29.75 13.99 0.02
N LEU A 20 29.61 12.66 -0.08
CA LEU A 20 28.39 11.85 -0.07
C LEU A 20 27.06 12.62 -0.04
N ALA A 21 26.44 12.79 -1.20
CA ALA A 21 24.99 12.89 -1.29
C ALA A 21 24.44 11.45 -1.29
N ILE A 22 24.13 10.93 -0.09
CA ILE A 22 23.39 9.67 0.04
C ILE A 22 21.97 9.97 -0.44
N ALA A 23 21.68 9.64 -1.70
CA ALA A 23 20.32 9.64 -2.22
C ALA A 23 19.56 8.52 -1.51
N SER A 24 18.81 8.87 -0.46
CA SER A 24 17.82 7.99 0.14
C SER A 24 16.72 7.73 -0.89
N THR A 25 16.83 6.65 -1.66
CA THR A 25 15.71 6.14 -2.45
C THR A 25 14.66 5.65 -1.46
N SER A 26 13.64 6.48 -1.19
CA SER A 26 12.44 6.00 -0.52
C SER A 26 11.78 4.98 -1.42
N ALA A 27 11.99 3.69 -1.13
CA ALA A 27 11.17 2.64 -1.70
C ALA A 27 9.75 2.86 -1.15
N HIS A 28 8.94 3.57 -1.92
CA HIS A 28 7.52 3.71 -1.59
C HIS A 28 6.90 2.33 -1.66
N ALA A 29 6.41 1.85 -0.52
CA ALA A 29 5.69 0.60 -0.44
C ALA A 29 4.37 0.76 -1.20
N GLU A 30 4.11 -0.16 -2.13
CA GLU A 30 2.81 -0.24 -2.79
C GLU A 30 1.72 -0.50 -1.74
N GLN A 31 0.51 0.00 -1.98
CA GLN A 31 -0.62 -0.18 -1.07
C GLN A 31 -1.80 -0.76 -1.83
N VAL A 32 -2.64 -1.51 -1.11
CA VAL A 32 -3.96 -1.91 -1.60
C VAL A 32 -4.99 -0.92 -1.08
N VAL A 33 -5.82 -0.37 -1.96
CA VAL A 33 -6.96 0.46 -1.59
C VAL A 33 -8.23 -0.26 -1.97
N CYS A 34 -9.05 -0.58 -0.98
CA CYS A 34 -10.36 -1.14 -1.16
C CYS A 34 -11.43 -0.07 -0.97
N HIS A 35 -12.24 0.12 -2.00
CA HIS A 35 -13.45 0.92 -1.96
C HIS A 35 -14.60 0.00 -1.57
N TYR A 36 -15.36 0.39 -0.54
CA TYR A 36 -16.51 -0.38 -0.07
C TYR A 36 -17.72 0.52 0.09
N THR A 37 -18.89 0.02 -0.30
CA THR A 37 -20.17 0.71 -0.21
C THR A 37 -21.12 -0.09 0.68
N TYR A 38 -21.63 0.56 1.72
CA TYR A 38 -22.62 -0.01 2.64
C TYR A 38 -23.64 1.07 3.03
N GLY A 39 -24.93 0.74 2.99
CA GLY A 39 -26.00 1.69 3.31
C GLY A 39 -26.02 2.94 2.42
N GLY A 40 -25.51 2.83 1.19
CA GLY A 40 -25.39 3.94 0.24
C GLY A 40 -24.16 4.84 0.41
N GLU A 41 -23.30 4.58 1.42
CA GLU A 41 -22.08 5.35 1.64
C GLU A 41 -20.84 4.58 1.17
N THR A 42 -20.00 5.21 0.36
CA THR A 42 -18.73 4.63 -0.12
C THR A 42 -17.55 5.16 0.69
N LYS A 43 -16.73 4.25 1.23
CA LYS A 43 -15.51 4.55 1.99
C LYS A 43 -14.32 3.81 1.41
N ARG A 44 -13.12 4.16 1.90
CA ARG A 44 -11.85 3.56 1.51
C ARG A 44 -11.19 2.90 2.72
N LEU A 45 -10.65 1.71 2.51
CA LEU A 45 -9.73 1.02 3.41
C LEU A 45 -8.38 0.89 2.69
N VAL A 46 -7.34 1.44 3.29
CA VAL A 46 -5.96 1.30 2.81
C VAL A 46 -5.31 0.15 3.59
N ALA A 47 -4.63 -0.75 2.89
CA ALA A 47 -3.88 -1.85 3.47
C ALA A 47 -2.42 -1.78 2.98
N ASP A 48 -1.51 -1.62 3.95
CA ASP A 48 -0.08 -1.72 3.75
C ASP A 48 0.37 -3.19 3.69
N PRO A 49 1.55 -3.47 3.09
CA PRO A 49 2.16 -4.79 3.17
C PRO A 49 2.37 -5.22 4.63
N ALA A 50 1.86 -6.39 4.98
CA ALA A 50 1.95 -6.96 6.31
C ALA A 50 3.15 -7.90 6.43
N SER A 51 3.96 -7.72 7.48
CA SER A 51 5.01 -8.69 7.83
C SER A 51 4.45 -9.98 8.44
N SER A 52 3.23 -9.93 8.98
CA SER A 52 2.51 -11.08 9.51
C SER A 52 1.02 -10.99 9.15
N PRO A 53 0.50 -11.90 8.30
CA PRO A 53 -0.91 -11.93 7.93
C PRO A 53 -1.88 -11.98 9.12
N TYR A 54 -1.46 -12.62 10.21
CA TYR A 54 -2.27 -12.84 11.41
C TYR A 54 -2.42 -11.60 12.30
N ALA A 55 -1.52 -10.63 12.18
CA ALA A 55 -1.59 -9.39 12.96
C ALA A 55 -2.67 -8.42 12.42
N ILE A 56 -3.11 -8.62 11.17
CA ILE A 56 -4.07 -7.74 10.51
C ILE A 56 -5.47 -8.03 11.00
N LYS A 57 -6.08 -7.07 11.69
CA LYS A 57 -7.45 -7.14 12.17
C LYS A 57 -8.44 -6.72 11.08
N GLY A 58 -9.64 -7.28 11.12
CA GLY A 58 -10.77 -6.77 10.34
C GLY A 58 -11.36 -5.50 10.97
N ILE A 59 -11.91 -4.63 10.13
CA ILE A 59 -12.69 -3.47 10.55
C ILE A 59 -14.17 -3.81 10.58
N GLN A 60 -14.92 -3.15 11.46
CA GLN A 60 -16.37 -3.18 11.39
C GLN A 60 -16.85 -2.32 10.22
N ILE A 61 -17.78 -2.82 9.42
CA ILE A 61 -18.53 -2.04 8.43
C ILE A 61 -20.01 -2.08 8.82
N GLY A 62 -20.53 -0.93 9.21
CA GLY A 62 -21.88 -0.83 9.74
C GLY A 62 -22.04 -1.71 10.98
N SER A 63 -23.20 -2.35 11.10
CA SER A 63 -23.51 -3.26 12.22
C SER A 63 -23.34 -4.73 11.85
N TYR A 64 -23.23 -5.07 10.56
CA TYR A 64 -23.47 -6.44 10.08
C TYR A 64 -22.25 -7.10 9.44
N PHE A 65 -21.22 -6.32 9.09
CA PHE A 65 -20.07 -6.85 8.39
C PHE A 65 -18.78 -6.58 9.16
N ARG A 66 -17.86 -7.55 9.07
CA ARG A 66 -16.44 -7.33 9.37
C ARG A 66 -15.64 -7.56 8.10
N PHE A 67 -14.78 -6.61 7.75
CA PHE A 67 -14.03 -6.60 6.49
C PHE A 67 -12.54 -6.55 6.78
N ARG A 68 -11.78 -7.46 6.18
CA ARG A 68 -10.35 -7.62 6.44
C ARG A 68 -9.59 -7.77 5.13
N VAL A 69 -8.60 -6.91 4.93
CA VAL A 69 -7.73 -6.92 3.76
C VAL A 69 -6.32 -7.21 4.22
N VAL A 70 -5.74 -8.29 3.75
CA VAL A 70 -4.39 -8.74 4.09
C VAL A 70 -3.55 -8.69 2.82
N PHE A 71 -2.57 -7.79 2.81
CA PHE A 71 -1.60 -7.68 1.73
C PHE A 71 -0.27 -8.27 2.19
N THR A 72 0.20 -9.31 1.51
CA THR A 72 1.53 -9.90 1.70
C THR A 72 2.32 -9.73 0.41
N ASP A 73 3.34 -8.89 0.42
CA ASP A 73 4.19 -8.60 -0.75
C ASP A 73 5.39 -9.56 -0.86
N LYS A 74 5.71 -10.28 0.22
CA LYS A 74 6.86 -11.18 0.31
C LYS A 74 6.66 -12.31 1.33
N PRO A 75 7.38 -13.45 1.17
CA PRO A 75 8.19 -13.80 0.01
C PRO A 75 7.35 -14.10 -1.24
N ALA A 76 7.96 -13.98 -2.42
CA ALA A 76 7.26 -13.95 -3.72
C ALA A 76 6.44 -15.21 -4.02
N ASP A 77 6.81 -16.36 -3.46
CA ASP A 77 6.12 -17.65 -3.61
C ASP A 77 4.78 -17.72 -2.86
N ILE A 78 4.57 -16.86 -1.85
CA ILE A 78 3.31 -16.77 -1.08
C ILE A 78 2.68 -15.37 -1.13
N ALA A 79 3.27 -14.46 -1.91
CA ALA A 79 2.81 -13.09 -2.02
C ALA A 79 1.39 -13.03 -2.60
N SER A 80 0.49 -12.39 -1.89
CA SER A 80 -0.93 -12.36 -2.22
C SER A 80 -1.66 -11.21 -1.53
N ILE A 81 -2.83 -10.90 -2.08
CA ILE A 81 -3.80 -9.99 -1.49
C ILE A 81 -5.04 -10.82 -1.19
N SER A 82 -5.29 -11.03 0.10
CA SER A 82 -6.45 -11.79 0.59
C SER A 82 -7.48 -10.85 1.20
N ILE A 83 -8.71 -10.93 0.72
CA ILE A 83 -9.83 -10.10 1.16
C ILE A 83 -10.87 -11.03 1.78
N TYR A 84 -11.29 -10.71 3.00
CA TYR A 84 -12.26 -11.48 3.76
C TYR A 84 -13.42 -10.58 4.17
N THR A 85 -14.62 -11.07 3.96
CA THR A 85 -15.84 -10.47 4.48
C THR A 85 -16.53 -11.48 5.38
N TYR A 86 -16.82 -11.05 6.60
CA TYR A 86 -17.54 -11.83 7.59
C TYR A 86 -18.91 -11.18 7.85
N ALA A 87 -19.93 -12.00 8.08
CA ALA A 87 -21.12 -11.59 8.79
C ALA A 87 -20.77 -11.44 10.26
N ASP A 88 -21.06 -10.29 10.87
CA ASP A 88 -20.83 -10.06 12.30
C ASP A 88 -22.10 -10.39 13.08
N LEU A 89 -22.21 -11.66 13.47
CA LEU A 89 -23.36 -12.19 14.21
C LEU A 89 -23.12 -12.10 15.71
N ASP A 90 -24.19 -12.29 16.48
CA ASP A 90 -24.13 -12.21 17.95
C ASP A 90 -23.29 -13.35 18.55
N GLU A 91 -23.28 -14.51 17.88
CA GLU A 91 -22.46 -15.67 18.21
C GLU A 91 -20.99 -15.51 17.76
N GLY A 92 -20.69 -14.48 16.99
CA GLY A 92 -19.37 -14.15 16.47
C GLY A 92 -19.30 -14.02 14.95
N PRO A 93 -18.13 -13.58 14.43
CA PRO A 93 -17.96 -13.38 13.00
C PRO A 93 -17.91 -14.70 12.22
N VAL A 94 -18.73 -14.82 11.18
CA VAL A 94 -18.78 -15.97 10.26
C VAL A 94 -18.29 -15.54 8.88
N LEU A 95 -17.32 -16.27 8.31
CA LEU A 95 -16.81 -15.95 6.97
C LEU A 95 -17.88 -16.24 5.91
N ILE A 96 -18.27 -15.21 5.16
CA ILE A 96 -19.30 -15.31 4.12
C ILE A 96 -18.75 -15.06 2.71
N HIS A 97 -17.57 -14.46 2.60
CA HIS A 97 -16.90 -14.27 1.32
C HIS A 97 -15.38 -14.16 1.49
N GLN A 98 -14.65 -14.76 0.55
CA GLN A 98 -13.19 -14.65 0.45
C GLN A 98 -12.78 -14.51 -1.02
N ALA A 99 -11.88 -13.57 -1.28
CA ALA A 99 -11.20 -13.44 -2.56
C ALA A 99 -9.69 -13.37 -2.33
N ILE A 100 -8.93 -14.15 -3.11
CA ILE A 100 -7.47 -14.17 -3.04
C ILE A 100 -6.92 -13.85 -4.43
N TYR A 101 -5.99 -12.90 -4.48
CA TYR A 101 -5.31 -12.49 -5.70
C TYR A 101 -3.82 -12.70 -5.53
N PRO A 102 -3.12 -13.27 -6.54
CA PRO A 102 -1.67 -13.32 -6.51
C PRO A 102 -1.09 -11.90 -6.53
N TYR A 103 0.07 -11.74 -5.90
CA TYR A 103 0.84 -10.51 -5.98
C TYR A 103 2.11 -10.74 -6.84
N PRO A 104 2.37 -9.89 -7.85
CA PRO A 104 1.56 -8.76 -8.31
C PRO A 104 0.25 -9.19 -8.99
N PRO A 105 -0.83 -8.38 -8.92
CA PRO A 105 -2.09 -8.73 -9.55
C PRO A 105 -1.97 -8.86 -11.08
N THR A 106 -2.62 -9.86 -11.66
CA THR A 106 -2.58 -10.11 -13.12
C THR A 106 -3.50 -9.19 -13.92
N ARG A 107 -4.53 -8.64 -13.28
CA ARG A 107 -5.44 -7.64 -13.88
C ARG A 107 -4.93 -6.24 -13.61
N SER A 108 -5.02 -5.37 -14.62
CA SER A 108 -4.60 -3.97 -14.48
C SER A 108 -5.43 -3.25 -13.41
N SER A 109 -4.73 -2.47 -12.58
CA SER A 109 -5.33 -1.53 -11.63
C SER A 109 -6.11 -0.40 -12.31
N ASP A 110 -5.90 -0.15 -13.61
CA ASP A 110 -6.59 0.91 -14.38
C ASP A 110 -8.03 0.53 -14.79
N SER A 111 -8.44 -0.71 -14.51
CA SER A 111 -9.83 -1.13 -14.63
C SER A 111 -10.74 -0.30 -13.73
N ARG A 112 -11.98 -0.05 -14.17
CA ARG A 112 -13.01 0.68 -13.39
C ARG A 112 -13.16 0.17 -11.94
N TYR A 113 -12.93 -1.12 -11.72
CA TYR A 113 -13.03 -1.77 -10.42
C TYR A 113 -11.71 -2.46 -10.01
N GLY A 114 -10.59 -1.87 -10.44
CA GLY A 114 -9.25 -2.33 -10.12
C GLY A 114 -8.98 -3.79 -10.50
N PHE A 115 -8.03 -4.41 -9.80
CA PHE A 115 -7.64 -5.79 -10.06
C PHE A 115 -8.71 -6.79 -9.57
N SER A 116 -9.49 -6.43 -8.54
CA SER A 116 -10.43 -7.38 -7.93
C SER A 116 -11.70 -7.57 -8.74
N GLY A 117 -12.09 -6.56 -9.53
CA GLY A 117 -13.47 -6.44 -10.01
C GLY A 117 -14.43 -6.00 -8.89
N LEU A 118 -15.68 -5.72 -9.26
CA LEU A 118 -16.74 -5.38 -8.30
C LEU A 118 -17.36 -6.65 -7.71
N HIS A 119 -17.39 -6.73 -6.38
CA HIS A 119 -18.04 -7.78 -5.63
C HIS A 119 -19.27 -7.26 -4.91
N PHE A 120 -20.27 -8.13 -4.77
CA PHE A 120 -21.46 -7.95 -3.95
C PHE A 120 -21.48 -9.07 -2.93
N VAL A 121 -21.56 -8.73 -1.65
CA VAL A 121 -21.59 -9.68 -0.54
C VAL A 121 -22.84 -9.42 0.28
N TYR A 122 -23.62 -10.47 0.50
CA TYR A 122 -24.88 -10.41 1.21
C TYR A 122 -24.74 -11.05 2.59
N GLU A 123 -25.16 -10.35 3.63
CA GLU A 123 -25.23 -10.87 4.99
C GLU A 123 -26.50 -11.72 5.14
N PRO A 124 -26.39 -12.96 5.67
CA PRO A 124 -27.46 -13.95 5.55
C PRO A 124 -28.67 -13.75 6.47
N VAL A 125 -28.59 -12.94 7.53
CA VAL A 125 -29.66 -12.86 8.55
C VAL A 125 -30.45 -11.56 8.45
N ARG A 126 -29.79 -10.44 8.20
CA ARG A 126 -30.33 -9.07 8.30
C ARG A 126 -30.38 -8.35 6.95
N ASP A 127 -30.28 -9.11 5.86
CA ASP A 127 -30.32 -8.66 4.47
C ASP A 127 -29.36 -7.49 4.16
N GLY A 128 -28.20 -7.47 4.84
CA GLY A 128 -27.17 -6.48 4.59
C GLY A 128 -26.51 -6.69 3.23
N GLU A 129 -26.26 -5.62 2.48
CA GLU A 129 -25.44 -5.66 1.26
C GLU A 129 -24.15 -4.86 1.46
N LEU A 130 -23.01 -5.48 1.15
CA LEU A 130 -21.71 -4.85 1.03
C LEU A 130 -21.21 -4.99 -0.41
N GLN A 131 -20.95 -3.86 -1.07
CA GLN A 131 -20.23 -3.85 -2.33
C GLN A 131 -18.78 -3.49 -2.09
N TYR A 132 -17.83 -4.15 -2.77
CA TYR A 132 -16.43 -3.73 -2.69
C TYR A 132 -15.64 -4.00 -3.96
N TRP A 133 -14.56 -3.25 -4.14
CA TRP A 133 -13.50 -3.51 -5.11
C TRP A 133 -12.18 -2.91 -4.64
N CYS A 134 -11.05 -3.42 -5.14
CA CYS A 134 -9.72 -3.02 -4.71
C CYS A 134 -8.78 -2.80 -5.89
N ALA A 135 -7.86 -1.86 -5.73
CA ALA A 135 -6.80 -1.53 -6.68
C ALA A 135 -5.46 -1.37 -5.96
N MET A 136 -4.37 -1.51 -6.71
CA MET A 136 -3.06 -1.08 -6.23
C MET A 136 -2.97 0.45 -6.33
N THR A 137 -2.32 1.08 -5.36
CA THR A 137 -1.94 2.50 -5.42
C THR A 137 -0.48 2.63 -5.03
N ASN A 138 0.19 3.59 -5.65
CA ASN A 138 1.42 4.11 -5.09
C ASN A 138 1.06 5.32 -4.22
N PRO A 139 1.67 5.50 -3.05
CA PRO A 139 1.37 6.63 -2.18
C PRO A 139 1.50 8.00 -2.90
N GLU A 140 2.35 8.10 -3.92
CA GLU A 140 2.51 9.30 -4.77
C GLU A 140 1.25 9.62 -5.62
N SER A 141 0.48 8.61 -6.05
CA SER A 141 -0.75 8.81 -6.85
C SER A 141 -1.99 9.11 -6.01
N SER A 142 -1.87 9.08 -4.67
CA SER A 142 -2.98 9.26 -3.73
C SER A 142 -3.14 10.70 -3.21
N ALA A 143 -2.21 11.61 -3.54
CA ALA A 143 -2.32 13.02 -3.19
C ALA A 143 -3.51 13.67 -3.93
N PRO A 144 -4.36 14.48 -3.27
CA PRO A 144 -5.41 15.21 -3.96
C PRO A 144 -4.75 16.11 -5.00
N ALA A 145 -5.16 15.99 -6.27
CA ALA A 145 -4.66 16.80 -7.37
C ALA A 145 -4.71 18.28 -6.96
N GLY A 146 -3.54 18.82 -6.59
CA GLY A 146 -3.38 20.23 -6.30
C GLY A 146 -3.78 20.98 -7.56
N ARG A 147 -4.86 21.74 -7.46
CA ARG A 147 -5.35 22.67 -8.48
C ARG A 147 -4.13 23.39 -9.09
N PRO A 148 -3.89 23.34 -10.41
CA PRO A 148 -2.76 24.05 -10.98
C PRO A 148 -2.90 25.53 -10.63
N ALA A 149 -1.86 26.09 -10.00
CA ALA A 149 -1.78 27.52 -9.76
C ALA A 149 -1.92 28.21 -11.12
N ALA A 150 -2.91 29.09 -11.23
CA ALA A 150 -3.13 29.91 -12.41
C ALA A 150 -1.83 30.67 -12.71
N SER A 151 -1.12 30.27 -13.76
CA SER A 151 0.01 31.00 -14.31
C SER A 151 -0.50 32.34 -14.80
N THR A 152 -0.32 33.38 -13.98
CA THR A 152 -0.52 34.76 -14.42
C THR A 152 0.64 35.10 -15.35
N VAL A 153 0.39 34.98 -16.65
CA VAL A 153 1.22 35.65 -17.66
C VAL A 153 0.94 37.14 -17.52
N ARG A 154 1.98 37.90 -17.17
CA ARG A 154 2.10 39.34 -17.44
C ARG A 154 3.45 39.58 -18.11
#